data_AF-A0A958XVM2-F1
#
_entry.id   AF-A0A958XVM2-F1
#
_cell.length_a   1.000
_cell.length_b   1.000
_cell.length_c   1.000
_cell.angle_alpha   90.00
_cell.angle_beta   90.00
_cell.angle_gamma   90.00
#
_symmetry.space_group_name_H-M   'P 1'
#
loop_
_entity.id
_entity.type
_entity.pdbx_description
1 polymer ?
#
loop_
_entity_poly.entity_id
_entity_poly.type
_entity_poly.pdbx_seq_one_letter_code
_entity_poly.pdbx_strand_id
1 'polypeptide(L)'
;MKIKFCGAAREVTGSAHLITLDNGFRILLDCGLYQGGGDDDGQAGDGDPMTGFNEKWLFNPEEIDCLVLSHAHIDHSGRIPKLVADGFRGKIYSTHATRDLCAIMLLDSAKIQENDAEYHNRKKGFNEPERKPLYTVENIGQTMRQFASYNYDQWFHIHPDVRVMYRDAGHILGSASVTLEIRENGETIRFGFTGDIGRPNRPILEDPQPMPELDYLICES
;
A
#
# COMPACT_ATOMS: atom_id res chain seq x y z
N MET A 1 -6.90 18.03 9.35
CA MET A 1 -6.61 16.95 8.36
C MET A 1 -6.36 17.46 6.92
N LYS A 2 -5.32 16.95 6.25
CA LYS A 2 -5.01 17.14 4.81
C LYS A 2 -4.80 15.80 4.12
N ILE A 3 -5.21 15.69 2.85
CA ILE A 3 -5.06 14.46 2.04
C ILE A 3 -4.23 14.78 0.80
N LYS A 4 -3.25 13.92 0.51
CA LYS A 4 -2.43 13.96 -0.70
C LYS A 4 -2.51 12.63 -1.44
N PHE A 5 -3.08 12.65 -2.63
CA PHE A 5 -3.10 11.52 -3.56
C PHE A 5 -1.69 11.33 -4.13
N CYS A 6 -1.09 10.18 -3.85
CA CYS A 6 0.29 9.87 -4.21
C CYS A 6 0.41 8.74 -5.26
N GLY A 7 -0.72 8.16 -5.68
CA GLY A 7 -0.81 7.14 -6.72
C GLY A 7 -2.27 6.70 -6.92
N ALA A 8 -2.54 5.89 -7.96
CA ALA A 8 -3.86 5.38 -8.34
C ALA A 8 -4.99 6.44 -8.38
N ALA A 9 -4.69 7.68 -8.77
CA ALA A 9 -5.68 8.75 -8.93
C ALA A 9 -5.83 9.08 -10.41
N ARG A 10 -6.96 8.64 -11.02
CA ARG A 10 -7.19 8.60 -12.48
C ARG A 10 -6.29 7.61 -13.22
N GLU A 11 -5.79 6.60 -12.53
CA GLU A 11 -4.93 5.55 -13.05
C GLU A 11 -5.23 4.24 -12.32
N VAL A 12 -4.99 3.10 -12.96
CA VAL A 12 -5.13 1.77 -12.33
C VAL A 12 -3.75 1.35 -11.84
N THR A 13 -3.66 0.83 -10.61
CA THR A 13 -2.43 0.41 -9.89
C THR A 13 -1.61 1.51 -9.22
N GLY A 14 -0.71 1.11 -8.32
CA GLY A 14 0.17 2.03 -7.59
C GLY A 14 -0.52 2.80 -6.47
N SER A 15 -1.48 2.18 -5.77
CA SER A 15 -2.28 2.86 -4.73
C SER A 15 -1.39 3.41 -3.61
N ALA A 16 -1.53 4.72 -3.33
CA ALA A 16 -0.87 5.38 -2.23
C ALA A 16 -1.57 6.71 -1.90
N HIS A 17 -2.06 6.86 -0.67
CA HIS A 17 -2.75 8.06 -0.22
C HIS A 17 -2.22 8.52 1.15
N LEU A 18 -1.70 9.73 1.22
CA LEU A 18 -1.12 10.28 2.45
C LEU A 18 -2.12 11.19 3.16
N ILE A 19 -2.47 10.83 4.39
CA ILE A 19 -3.24 11.66 5.32
C ILE A 19 -2.26 12.31 6.29
N THR A 20 -2.39 13.62 6.50
CA THR A 20 -1.61 14.38 7.47
C THR A 20 -2.56 15.12 8.42
N LEU A 21 -2.41 14.85 9.71
CA LEU A 21 -3.19 15.50 10.77
C LEU A 21 -2.61 16.87 11.13
N ASP A 22 -3.41 17.69 11.81
CA ASP A 22 -3.05 19.04 12.24
C ASP A 22 -1.92 19.03 13.29
N ASN A 23 -1.82 17.93 14.06
CA ASN A 23 -0.72 17.69 15.00
C ASN A 23 0.57 17.19 14.31
N GLY A 24 0.55 17.00 12.99
CA GLY A 24 1.69 16.55 12.19
C GLY A 24 1.77 15.04 11.96
N PHE A 25 0.92 14.23 12.60
CA PHE A 25 0.93 12.77 12.42
C PHE A 25 0.52 12.37 11.00
N ARG A 26 1.27 11.44 10.39
CA ARG A 26 1.16 11.07 8.98
C ARG A 26 0.84 9.59 8.80
N ILE A 27 -0.29 9.34 8.15
CA ILE A 27 -0.82 8.01 7.88
C ILE A 27 -0.78 7.78 6.38
N LEU A 28 -0.04 6.76 5.94
CA LEU A 28 -0.04 6.31 4.56
C LEU A 28 -1.06 5.18 4.39
N LEU A 29 -2.03 5.36 3.51
CA LEU A 29 -2.97 4.31 3.11
C LEU A 29 -2.47 3.66 1.83
N ASP A 30 -2.19 2.36 1.91
CA ASP A 30 -1.55 1.55 0.87
C ASP A 30 -0.19 2.10 0.37
N CYS A 31 0.60 1.23 -0.23
CA CYS A 31 1.86 1.58 -0.89
C CYS A 31 2.15 0.57 -2.00
N GLY A 32 1.44 0.74 -3.11
CA GLY A 32 1.40 -0.19 -4.22
C GLY A 32 2.42 0.07 -5.32
N LEU A 33 2.81 -0.99 -6.04
CA LEU A 33 3.54 -0.87 -7.29
C LEU A 33 2.60 -0.46 -8.42
N TYR A 34 3.05 0.47 -9.24
CA TYR A 34 2.41 0.73 -10.53
C TYR A 34 2.82 -0.37 -11.52
N GLN A 35 1.86 -0.89 -12.29
CA GLN A 35 2.05 -2.00 -13.24
C GLN A 35 1.54 -1.69 -14.66
N GLY A 36 1.54 -0.42 -15.09
CA GLY A 36 1.03 0.00 -16.41
C GLY A 36 2.06 0.69 -17.32
N GLY A 37 1.74 0.80 -18.62
CA GLY A 37 2.27 1.86 -19.49
C GLY A 37 3.61 1.66 -20.21
N GLY A 38 4.07 0.46 -20.59
CA GLY A 38 5.26 0.30 -21.47
C GLY A 38 6.14 -0.92 -21.13
N ASP A 39 6.96 -1.35 -22.11
CA ASP A 39 7.81 -2.58 -22.23
C ASP A 39 7.81 -3.56 -21.04
N ASP A 40 7.50 -4.85 -21.32
CA ASP A 40 7.47 -6.14 -20.57
C ASP A 40 7.71 -6.21 -19.02
N ASP A 41 8.30 -5.19 -18.40
CA ASP A 41 8.74 -5.13 -17.01
C ASP A 41 7.93 -4.14 -16.13
N GLY A 42 6.78 -3.68 -16.60
CA GLY A 42 5.82 -2.90 -15.79
C GLY A 42 6.26 -1.48 -15.44
N GLN A 43 7.11 -0.86 -16.26
CA GLN A 43 7.45 0.56 -16.14
C GLN A 43 6.69 1.40 -17.16
N ALA A 44 6.33 2.61 -16.77
CA ALA A 44 5.80 3.58 -17.71
C ALA A 44 6.91 3.99 -18.71
N GLY A 45 6.66 3.77 -19.99
CA GLY A 45 7.59 4.02 -21.09
C GLY A 45 7.89 5.51 -21.27
N ASP A 46 8.88 5.80 -22.11
CA ASP A 46 9.35 7.17 -22.33
C ASP A 46 8.22 8.10 -22.78
N GLY A 47 7.92 9.11 -21.95
CA GLY A 47 6.87 10.10 -22.20
C GLY A 47 5.56 9.86 -21.45
N ASP A 48 5.43 8.75 -20.73
CA ASP A 48 4.31 8.50 -19.80
C ASP A 48 4.49 9.33 -18.52
N PRO A 49 3.45 10.04 -18.03
CA PRO A 49 3.52 10.78 -16.77
C PRO A 49 3.92 9.92 -15.54
N MET A 50 3.76 8.59 -15.63
CA MET A 50 4.11 7.63 -14.60
C MET A 50 5.56 7.11 -14.71
N THR A 51 6.38 7.61 -15.64
CA THR A 51 7.78 7.17 -15.79
C THR A 51 8.55 7.41 -14.49
N GLY A 52 9.10 6.33 -13.95
CA GLY A 52 9.81 6.30 -12.68
C GLY A 52 8.96 6.53 -11.43
N PHE A 53 7.64 6.31 -11.54
CA PHE A 53 6.72 6.34 -10.40
C PHE A 53 7.16 5.43 -9.27
N ASN A 54 7.59 4.21 -9.60
CA ASN A 54 8.01 3.21 -8.62
C ASN A 54 9.32 3.58 -7.92
N GLU A 55 10.23 4.32 -8.57
CA GLU A 55 11.49 4.75 -7.96
C GLU A 55 11.35 6.01 -7.09
N LYS A 56 10.49 6.95 -7.49
CA LYS A 56 10.38 8.27 -6.88
C LYS A 56 9.23 8.34 -5.88
N TRP A 57 9.42 9.11 -4.82
CA TRP A 57 8.37 9.37 -3.85
C TRP A 57 7.80 10.78 -4.03
N LEU A 58 6.48 10.90 -3.85
CA LEU A 58 5.80 12.19 -3.73
C LEU A 58 5.80 12.70 -2.29
N PHE A 59 6.45 12.00 -1.37
CA PHE A 59 6.59 12.33 0.04
C PHE A 59 7.97 11.83 0.54
N ASN A 60 8.37 12.21 1.76
CA ASN A 60 9.57 11.66 2.38
C ASN A 60 9.21 10.40 3.19
N PRO A 61 9.74 9.20 2.85
CA PRO A 61 9.47 7.96 3.59
C PRO A 61 9.78 8.03 5.09
N GLU A 62 10.81 8.77 5.48
CA GLU A 62 11.23 8.90 6.89
C GLU A 62 10.22 9.70 7.73
N GLU A 63 9.37 10.51 7.08
CA GLU A 63 8.36 11.35 7.76
C GLU A 63 7.02 10.64 7.92
N ILE A 64 6.87 9.39 7.45
CA ILE A 64 5.63 8.63 7.58
C ILE A 64 5.63 7.89 8.92
N ASP A 65 4.63 8.17 9.77
CA ASP A 65 4.55 7.56 11.10
C ASP A 65 4.01 6.13 11.07
N CYS A 66 3.08 5.85 10.17
CA CYS A 66 2.55 4.52 9.97
C CYS A 66 1.93 4.31 8.59
N LEU A 67 1.79 3.03 8.22
CA LEU A 67 1.08 2.59 7.04
C LEU A 67 -0.13 1.76 7.45
N VAL A 68 -1.28 1.98 6.82
CA VAL A 68 -2.47 1.14 6.95
C VAL A 68 -2.75 0.51 5.59
N LEU A 69 -2.67 -0.81 5.54
CA LEU A 69 -2.79 -1.60 4.32
C LEU A 69 -4.20 -2.21 4.22
N SER A 70 -4.85 -2.01 3.08
CA SER A 70 -6.17 -2.58 2.77
C SER A 70 -6.07 -4.08 2.49
N HIS A 71 -5.18 -4.50 1.58
CA HIS A 71 -5.03 -5.89 1.16
C HIS A 71 -3.67 -6.19 0.51
N ALA A 72 -3.44 -7.46 0.19
CA ALA A 72 -2.11 -7.98 -0.16
C ALA A 72 -1.70 -7.83 -1.63
N HIS A 73 -2.56 -7.36 -2.54
CA HIS A 73 -2.17 -7.24 -3.94
C HIS A 73 -0.96 -6.31 -4.12
N ILE A 74 -0.16 -6.58 -5.16
CA ILE A 74 1.12 -5.89 -5.39
C ILE A 74 0.90 -4.41 -5.74
N ASP A 75 -0.20 -4.06 -6.35
CA ASP A 75 -0.60 -2.70 -6.65
C ASP A 75 -1.17 -1.93 -5.45
N HIS A 76 -1.21 -2.55 -4.26
CA HIS A 76 -1.50 -1.93 -2.96
C HIS A 76 -0.38 -2.12 -1.92
N SER A 77 0.44 -3.16 -2.04
CA SER A 77 1.48 -3.51 -1.06
C SER A 77 2.91 -3.53 -1.63
N GLY A 78 3.04 -3.54 -2.95
CA GLY A 78 4.28 -3.90 -3.62
C GLY A 78 5.44 -2.93 -3.42
N ARG A 79 5.20 -1.68 -3.01
CA ARG A 79 6.26 -0.70 -2.74
C ARG A 79 6.64 -0.65 -1.26
N ILE A 80 5.96 -1.38 -0.38
CA ILE A 80 6.26 -1.41 1.05
C ILE A 80 7.73 -1.78 1.33
N PRO A 81 8.34 -2.80 0.69
CA PRO A 81 9.74 -3.10 0.98
C PRO A 81 10.71 -1.98 0.59
N LYS A 82 10.46 -1.31 -0.54
CA LYS A 82 11.19 -0.11 -0.95
C LYS A 82 11.00 1.02 0.07
N LEU A 83 9.77 1.25 0.54
CA LEU A 83 9.46 2.27 1.55
C LEU A 83 10.30 2.06 2.82
N VAL A 84 10.41 0.82 3.28
CA VAL A 84 11.23 0.43 4.45
C VAL A 84 12.73 0.65 4.17
N ALA A 85 13.22 0.24 3.01
CA ALA A 85 14.61 0.43 2.59
C ALA A 85 14.97 1.92 2.53
N ASP A 86 14.04 2.76 2.07
CA ASP A 86 14.22 4.21 1.90
C ASP A 86 13.98 5.03 3.19
N GLY A 87 13.86 4.37 4.35
CA GLY A 87 13.93 5.06 5.64
C GLY A 87 12.68 4.98 6.52
N PHE A 88 11.58 4.40 6.05
CA PHE A 88 10.40 4.21 6.89
C PHE A 88 10.70 3.29 8.10
N ARG A 89 10.21 3.69 9.28
CA ARG A 89 10.41 2.99 10.56
C ARG A 89 9.11 2.70 11.30
N GLY A 90 7.97 3.14 10.76
CA GLY A 90 6.67 3.00 11.39
C GLY A 90 6.15 1.56 11.39
N LYS A 91 4.94 1.38 11.94
CA LYS A 91 4.23 0.10 11.85
C LYS A 91 3.39 0.03 10.58
N ILE A 92 3.23 -1.19 10.07
CA ILE A 92 2.36 -1.52 8.95
C ILE A 92 1.14 -2.27 9.50
N TYR A 93 0.02 -1.59 9.57
CA TYR A 93 -1.24 -2.13 10.06
C TYR A 93 -1.96 -2.88 8.94
N SER A 94 -2.41 -4.10 9.21
CA SER A 94 -3.15 -4.92 8.25
C SER A 94 -4.03 -5.95 8.97
N THR A 95 -4.81 -6.72 8.23
CA THR A 95 -5.41 -7.95 8.75
C THR A 95 -4.38 -9.06 8.88
N HIS A 96 -4.68 -10.10 9.65
CA HIS A 96 -3.79 -11.27 9.79
C HIS A 96 -3.53 -11.96 8.45
N ALA A 97 -4.58 -12.21 7.67
CA ALA A 97 -4.45 -12.86 6.37
C ALA A 97 -3.70 -11.98 5.35
N THR A 98 -3.92 -10.66 5.34
CA THR A 98 -3.16 -9.75 4.48
C THR A 98 -1.66 -9.79 4.78
N ARG A 99 -1.27 -9.79 6.07
CA ARG A 99 0.15 -9.93 6.46
C ARG A 99 0.76 -11.23 5.93
N ASP A 100 0.06 -12.35 6.08
CA ASP A 100 0.57 -13.65 5.68
C ASP A 100 0.67 -13.78 4.16
N LEU A 101 -0.32 -13.25 3.41
CA LEU A 101 -0.26 -13.15 1.96
C LEU A 101 0.87 -12.23 1.48
N CYS A 102 1.07 -11.06 2.12
CA CYS A 102 2.18 -10.16 1.81
C CYS A 102 3.54 -10.84 1.97
N ALA A 103 3.71 -11.73 2.97
CA ALA A 103 4.97 -12.47 3.15
C ALA A 103 5.34 -13.30 1.92
N ILE A 104 4.34 -13.87 1.25
CA ILE A 104 4.51 -14.69 0.05
C ILE A 104 4.64 -13.79 -1.19
N MET A 105 3.70 -12.87 -1.38
CA MET A 105 3.62 -12.03 -2.57
C MET A 105 4.81 -11.09 -2.71
N LEU A 106 5.26 -10.45 -1.62
CA LEU A 106 6.41 -9.56 -1.65
C LEU A 106 7.73 -10.32 -1.85
N LEU A 107 7.84 -11.54 -1.33
CA LEU A 107 8.99 -12.41 -1.57
C LEU A 107 9.08 -12.83 -3.04
N ASP A 108 7.95 -13.20 -3.64
CA ASP A 108 7.89 -13.55 -5.05
C ASP A 108 8.19 -12.34 -5.94
N SER A 109 7.61 -11.18 -5.63
CA SER A 109 7.89 -9.92 -6.34
C SER A 109 9.37 -9.55 -6.27
N ALA A 110 10.03 -9.71 -5.12
CA ALA A 110 11.46 -9.45 -5.00
C ALA A 110 12.30 -10.36 -5.92
N LYS A 111 11.99 -11.66 -5.97
CA LYS A 111 12.67 -12.61 -6.85
C LYS A 111 12.48 -12.28 -8.33
N ILE A 112 11.26 -11.91 -8.72
CA ILE A 112 10.97 -11.49 -10.09
C ILE A 112 11.81 -10.27 -10.44
N GLN A 113 11.79 -9.23 -9.61
CA GLN A 113 12.58 -8.01 -9.86
C GLN A 113 14.09 -8.26 -9.93
N GLU A 114 14.63 -9.13 -9.07
CA GLU A 114 16.04 -9.54 -9.11
C GLU A 114 16.38 -10.25 -10.42
N ASN A 115 15.54 -11.22 -10.83
CA ASN A 115 15.73 -11.95 -12.07
C ASN A 115 15.63 -11.05 -13.31
N ASP A 116 14.68 -10.12 -13.33
CA ASP A 116 14.50 -9.18 -14.44
C ASP A 116 15.70 -8.23 -14.55
N ALA A 117 16.18 -7.72 -13.41
CA ALA A 117 17.39 -6.91 -13.36
C ALA A 117 18.62 -7.69 -13.84
N GLU A 118 18.80 -8.94 -13.40
CA GLU A 118 19.88 -9.81 -13.87
C GLU A 118 19.81 -10.07 -15.38
N TYR A 119 18.63 -10.42 -15.88
CA TYR A 119 18.41 -10.74 -17.28
C TYR A 119 18.69 -9.52 -18.18
N HIS A 120 18.16 -8.35 -17.80
CA HIS A 120 18.44 -7.08 -18.46
C HIS A 120 19.96 -6.81 -18.47
N ASN A 121 20.62 -6.91 -17.31
CA ASN A 121 22.04 -6.60 -17.19
C ASN A 121 22.96 -7.57 -17.96
N ARG A 122 22.52 -8.80 -18.21
CA ARG A 122 23.24 -9.75 -19.08
C ARG A 122 23.12 -9.41 -20.56
N LYS A 123 22.02 -8.77 -20.96
CA LYS A 123 21.71 -8.44 -22.36
C LYS A 123 22.04 -6.99 -22.75
N LYS A 124 22.26 -6.12 -21.76
CA LYS A 124 22.47 -4.69 -21.96
C LYS A 124 23.68 -4.38 -22.86
N GLY A 125 23.58 -3.29 -23.62
CA GLY A 125 24.71 -2.73 -24.36
C GLY A 125 25.82 -2.18 -23.46
N PHE A 126 27.01 -1.96 -24.01
CA PHE A 126 28.18 -1.46 -23.26
C PHE A 126 27.91 -0.11 -22.56
N ASN A 127 27.07 0.75 -23.15
CA ASN A 127 26.74 2.08 -22.64
C ASN A 127 25.39 2.15 -21.91
N GLU A 128 24.67 1.04 -21.76
CA GLU A 128 23.38 1.03 -21.05
C GLU A 128 23.58 0.92 -19.54
N PRO A 129 22.83 1.68 -18.73
CA PRO A 129 22.93 1.63 -17.29
C PRO A 129 22.51 0.26 -16.75
N GLU A 130 23.10 -0.14 -15.63
CA GLU A 130 22.62 -1.31 -14.91
C GLU A 130 21.25 -1.05 -14.30
N ARG A 131 20.33 -1.98 -14.52
CA ARG A 131 19.05 -2.02 -13.82
C ARG A 131 19.25 -2.62 -12.44
N LYS A 132 18.60 -2.04 -11.45
CA LYS A 132 18.55 -2.56 -10.08
C LYS A 132 17.10 -2.85 -9.70
N PRO A 133 16.82 -3.91 -8.93
CA PRO A 133 15.49 -4.13 -8.38
C PRO A 133 15.15 -3.01 -7.39
N LEU A 134 13.86 -2.73 -7.19
CA LEU A 134 13.42 -1.72 -6.22
C LEU A 134 13.71 -2.16 -4.79
N TYR A 135 13.72 -3.48 -4.57
CA TYR A 135 14.07 -4.15 -3.32
C TYR A 135 14.44 -5.61 -3.61
N THR A 136 15.17 -6.21 -2.69
CA THR A 136 15.70 -7.58 -2.79
C THR A 136 15.01 -8.53 -1.81
N VAL A 137 15.26 -9.83 -1.96
CA VAL A 137 14.77 -10.86 -1.01
C VAL A 137 15.23 -10.56 0.41
N GLU A 138 16.42 -9.99 0.58
CA GLU A 138 16.97 -9.61 1.88
C GLU A 138 16.16 -8.51 2.59
N ASN A 139 15.49 -7.63 1.82
CA ASN A 139 14.67 -6.58 2.40
C ASN A 139 13.38 -7.12 3.04
N ILE A 140 12.83 -8.21 2.50
CA ILE A 140 11.51 -8.75 2.90
C ILE A 140 11.48 -9.10 4.39
N GLY A 141 12.53 -9.74 4.89
CA GLY A 141 12.61 -10.10 6.32
C GLY A 141 12.54 -8.88 7.24
N GLN A 142 13.08 -7.72 6.82
CA GLN A 142 13.00 -6.48 7.59
C GLN A 142 11.60 -5.86 7.51
N THR A 143 11.02 -5.85 6.32
CA THR A 143 9.66 -5.36 6.07
C THR A 143 8.63 -6.11 6.90
N MET A 144 8.67 -7.44 6.91
CA MET A 144 7.68 -8.25 7.63
C MET A 144 7.73 -8.07 9.16
N ARG A 145 8.85 -7.58 9.71
CA ARG A 145 8.94 -7.26 11.16
C ARG A 145 8.18 -6.00 11.56
N GLN A 146 7.85 -5.12 10.60
CA GLN A 146 7.08 -3.91 10.87
C GLN A 146 5.56 -4.14 10.82
N PHE A 147 5.11 -5.31 10.36
CA PHE A 147 3.68 -5.64 10.30
C PHE A 147 3.07 -5.86 11.69
N ALA A 148 1.95 -5.20 11.96
CA ALA A 148 1.09 -5.38 13.11
C ALA A 148 -0.33 -5.73 12.64
N SER A 149 -0.81 -6.92 12.98
CA SER A 149 -2.07 -7.43 12.46
C SER A 149 -3.21 -7.31 13.47
N TYR A 150 -4.40 -7.02 12.96
CA TYR A 150 -5.63 -6.86 13.74
C TYR A 150 -6.80 -7.59 13.08
N ASN A 151 -7.82 -7.90 13.88
CA ASN A 151 -9.05 -8.53 13.40
C ASN A 151 -9.98 -7.51 12.74
N TYR A 152 -10.92 -8.04 11.96
CA TYR A 152 -12.10 -7.28 11.55
C TYR A 152 -12.96 -6.88 12.76
N ASP A 153 -13.80 -5.86 12.58
CA ASP A 153 -14.82 -5.42 13.53
C ASP A 153 -14.29 -5.00 14.90
N GLN A 154 -12.98 -4.75 15.00
CA GLN A 154 -12.31 -4.34 16.21
C GLN A 154 -11.62 -3.00 16.01
N TRP A 155 -11.95 -2.03 16.87
CA TRP A 155 -11.22 -0.77 16.95
C TRP A 155 -9.87 -0.98 17.63
N PHE A 156 -8.81 -0.47 17.03
CA PHE A 156 -7.47 -0.42 17.61
C PHE A 156 -6.81 0.94 17.40
N HIS A 157 -5.96 1.36 18.34
CA HIS A 157 -5.30 2.66 18.26
C HIS A 157 -3.97 2.55 17.49
N ILE A 158 -3.77 3.49 16.56
CA ILE A 158 -2.48 3.70 15.88
C ILE A 158 -1.79 4.98 16.39
N HIS A 159 -2.56 5.85 17.04
CA HIS A 159 -2.16 7.09 17.72
C HIS A 159 -3.20 7.37 18.82
N PRO A 160 -2.88 8.12 19.91
CA PRO A 160 -3.87 8.47 20.95
C PRO A 160 -5.17 9.10 20.44
N ASP A 161 -5.08 9.83 19.33
CA ASP A 161 -6.20 10.51 18.68
C ASP A 161 -6.68 9.81 17.39
N VAL A 162 -6.15 8.63 17.06
CA VAL A 162 -6.53 7.89 15.86
C VAL A 162 -6.74 6.41 16.15
N ARG A 163 -7.95 5.94 15.88
CA ARG A 163 -8.26 4.51 15.87
C ARG A 163 -8.71 4.04 14.49
N VAL A 164 -8.43 2.78 14.21
CA VAL A 164 -8.70 2.12 12.94
C VAL A 164 -9.60 0.93 13.19
N MET A 165 -10.49 0.66 12.24
CA MET A 165 -11.27 -0.57 12.17
C MET A 165 -11.24 -1.11 10.75
N TYR A 166 -11.06 -2.42 10.64
CA TYR A 166 -11.19 -3.16 9.38
C TYR A 166 -12.59 -3.76 9.25
N ARG A 167 -13.16 -3.67 8.05
CA ARG A 167 -14.34 -4.42 7.61
C ARG A 167 -13.96 -5.29 6.43
N ASP A 168 -14.47 -6.52 6.38
CA ASP A 168 -14.17 -7.41 5.26
C ASP A 168 -14.66 -6.78 3.94
N ALA A 169 -13.76 -6.64 2.98
CA ALA A 169 -14.09 -6.05 1.68
C ALA A 169 -14.53 -7.12 0.66
N GLY A 170 -14.42 -8.41 0.97
CA GLY A 170 -14.85 -9.51 0.10
C GLY A 170 -14.05 -9.65 -1.21
N HIS A 171 -12.94 -8.92 -1.37
CA HIS A 171 -12.15 -8.88 -2.61
C HIS A 171 -11.18 -10.07 -2.74
N ILE A 172 -10.31 -10.20 -1.74
CA ILE A 172 -9.42 -11.34 -1.52
C ILE A 172 -9.40 -11.71 -0.04
N LEU A 173 -8.83 -12.87 0.29
CA LEU A 173 -8.68 -13.28 1.68
C LEU A 173 -7.90 -12.22 2.47
N GLY A 174 -8.50 -11.70 3.54
CA GLY A 174 -7.88 -10.65 4.36
C GLY A 174 -8.08 -9.22 3.84
N SER A 175 -8.72 -9.03 2.69
CA SER A 175 -9.01 -7.69 2.17
C SER A 175 -9.91 -6.91 3.12
N ALA A 176 -9.65 -5.61 3.25
CA ALA A 176 -10.36 -4.78 4.19
C ALA A 176 -10.63 -3.38 3.67
N SER A 177 -11.87 -2.94 3.87
CA SER A 177 -12.18 -1.52 3.92
C SER A 177 -11.77 -0.98 5.28
N VAL A 178 -11.19 0.21 5.28
CA VAL A 178 -10.50 0.84 6.42
C VAL A 178 -11.29 2.04 6.88
N THR A 179 -11.77 2.02 8.13
CA THR A 179 -12.32 3.21 8.78
C THR A 179 -11.32 3.78 9.77
N LEU A 180 -10.96 5.04 9.59
CA LEU A 180 -10.22 5.84 10.56
C LEU A 180 -11.22 6.68 11.34
N GLU A 181 -11.15 6.65 12.67
CA GLU A 181 -11.77 7.66 13.50
C GLU A 181 -10.67 8.54 14.09
N ILE A 182 -10.70 9.82 13.70
CA ILE A 182 -9.66 10.81 13.93
C ILE A 182 -10.23 11.90 14.83
N ARG A 183 -9.56 12.19 15.95
CA ARG A 183 -9.94 13.28 16.85
C ARG A 183 -9.06 14.50 16.63
N GLU A 184 -9.65 15.60 16.15
CA GLU A 184 -8.95 16.88 15.93
C GLU A 184 -9.80 18.02 16.50
N ASN A 185 -9.17 18.97 17.21
CA ASN A 185 -9.82 20.18 17.71
C ASN A 185 -11.10 19.95 18.55
N GLY A 186 -11.21 18.78 19.20
CA GLY A 186 -12.38 18.40 20.00
C GLY A 186 -13.52 17.75 19.20
N GLU A 187 -13.37 17.63 17.89
CA GLU A 187 -14.30 16.95 16.99
C GLU A 187 -13.77 15.58 16.58
N THR A 188 -14.69 14.70 16.16
CA THR A 188 -14.37 13.36 15.69
C THR A 188 -14.78 13.24 14.23
N ILE A 189 -13.81 12.96 13.36
CA ILE A 189 -13.99 12.77 11.93
C ILE A 189 -13.84 11.29 11.62
N ARG A 190 -14.80 10.71 10.90
CA ARG A 190 -14.74 9.35 10.38
C ARG A 190 -14.40 9.38 8.90
N PHE A 191 -13.24 8.84 8.58
CA PHE A 191 -12.71 8.76 7.22
C PHE A 191 -12.69 7.29 6.77
N GLY A 192 -13.30 7.01 5.62
CA GLY A 192 -13.26 5.69 5.00
C GLY A 192 -12.31 5.62 3.82
N PHE A 193 -11.65 4.48 3.69
CA PHE A 193 -10.93 4.07 2.50
C PHE A 193 -11.36 2.65 2.14
N THR A 194 -11.90 2.44 0.95
CA THR A 194 -12.49 1.15 0.59
C THR A 194 -11.44 0.07 0.37
N GLY A 195 -10.25 0.45 -0.12
CA GLY A 195 -9.41 -0.47 -0.88
C GLY A 195 -10.19 -0.97 -2.09
N ASP A 196 -9.98 -2.22 -2.43
CA ASP A 196 -10.78 -2.93 -3.43
C ASP A 196 -11.91 -3.71 -2.74
N ILE A 197 -13.12 -3.58 -3.27
CA ILE A 197 -14.36 -4.19 -2.84
C ILE A 197 -14.70 -5.34 -3.79
N GLY A 198 -14.86 -6.51 -3.22
CA GLY A 198 -15.28 -7.69 -3.96
C GLY A 198 -16.75 -7.68 -4.35
N ARG A 199 -17.12 -8.65 -5.17
CA ARG A 199 -18.53 -8.93 -5.50
C ARG A 199 -19.11 -9.88 -4.46
N PRO A 200 -20.40 -9.78 -4.14
CA PRO A 200 -21.05 -10.76 -3.26
C PRO A 200 -21.15 -12.14 -3.93
N ASN A 201 -21.39 -13.17 -3.12
CA ASN A 201 -21.57 -14.57 -3.49
C ASN A 201 -20.36 -15.20 -4.20
N ARG A 202 -19.14 -14.82 -3.82
CA ARG A 202 -17.94 -15.51 -4.30
C ARG A 202 -17.72 -16.81 -3.53
N PRO A 203 -17.25 -17.88 -4.19
CA PRO A 203 -16.78 -19.05 -3.47
C PRO A 203 -15.64 -18.65 -2.51
N ILE A 204 -15.65 -19.19 -1.29
CA ILE A 204 -14.59 -19.06 -0.26
C ILE A 204 -14.57 -17.72 0.50
N LEU A 205 -14.92 -16.60 -0.15
CA LEU A 205 -14.92 -15.28 0.48
C LEU A 205 -16.29 -14.92 1.05
N GLU A 206 -16.30 -14.24 2.19
CA GLU A 206 -17.50 -13.61 2.73
C GLU A 206 -17.92 -12.42 1.87
N ASP A 207 -19.19 -12.05 1.96
CA ASP A 207 -19.71 -10.88 1.27
C ASP A 207 -19.10 -9.59 1.87
N PRO A 208 -18.82 -8.56 1.04
CA PRO A 208 -18.32 -7.27 1.51
C PRO A 208 -19.23 -6.69 2.59
N GLN A 209 -18.64 -6.30 3.71
CA GLN A 209 -19.36 -5.75 4.86
C GLN A 209 -19.41 -4.22 4.77
N PRO A 210 -20.56 -3.60 5.07
CA PRO A 210 -20.68 -2.15 5.05
C PRO A 210 -19.77 -1.50 6.09
N MET A 211 -19.17 -0.38 5.71
CA MET A 211 -18.46 0.51 6.64
C MET A 211 -19.47 1.19 7.59
N PRO A 212 -19.05 1.64 8.78
CA PRO A 212 -19.84 2.55 9.61
C PRO A 212 -20.18 3.85 8.86
N GLU A 213 -21.00 4.70 9.48
CA GLU A 213 -21.22 6.06 9.00
C GLU A 213 -19.91 6.84 8.92
N LEU A 214 -19.70 7.54 7.79
CA LEU A 214 -18.48 8.26 7.43
C LEU A 214 -18.79 9.71 7.06
N ASP A 215 -17.86 10.61 7.38
CA ASP A 215 -17.88 12.00 6.92
C ASP A 215 -17.23 12.14 5.52
N TYR A 216 -16.20 11.33 5.27
CA TYR A 216 -15.44 11.32 4.03
C TYR A 216 -15.14 9.88 3.58
N LEU A 217 -15.07 9.66 2.27
CA LEU A 217 -14.76 8.36 1.67
C LEU A 217 -13.83 8.54 0.47
N ILE A 218 -12.73 7.77 0.44
CA ILE A 218 -12.01 7.43 -0.79
C ILE A 218 -12.47 6.04 -1.22
N CYS A 219 -13.00 5.94 -2.43
CA CYS A 219 -13.53 4.73 -3.03
C CYS A 219 -12.80 4.42 -4.33
N GLU A 220 -12.62 3.13 -4.64
CA GLU A 220 -12.25 2.66 -5.98
C GLU A 220 -13.33 3.04 -7.03
N SER A 221 -12.99 2.91 -8.32
CA SER A 221 -13.87 3.30 -9.44
C SER A 221 -13.73 2.39 -10.66
#